data_AF-A0A7W1BAJ8-F1
#
_entry.id   AF-A0A7W1BAJ8-F1
#
_cell.length_a   1.000
_cell.length_b   1.000
_cell.length_c   1.000
_cell.angle_alpha   90.00
_cell.angle_beta   90.00
_cell.angle_gamma   90.00
#
_symmetry.space_group_name_H-M   'P 1'
#
loop_
_entity.id
_entity.type
_entity.pdbx_description
1 polymer ?
#
loop_
_entity_poly.entity_id
_entity_poly.type
_entity_poly.pdbx_seq_one_letter_code
_entity_poly.pdbx_strand_id
1 'polypeptide(L)'
;MNAIEISEVKTRGERDAFIKFPWEIYRDDPAWVPPLILERKEFLNREKHPFFEHGDAALFLARAGGKIVGRIMASDDPNYNALHQTNVGCFGLFDCVNDPKVAAALFEAASKWLRAKGRDEIMGPID
;
A
#
# COMPACT_ATOMS: atom_id res chain seq x y z
N MET A 1 10.01 15.45 -17.11
CA MET A 1 9.37 14.48 -16.20
C MET A 1 8.77 15.27 -15.06
N ASN A 2 7.47 15.08 -14.77
CA ASN A 2 6.84 15.74 -13.63
C ASN A 2 7.43 15.17 -12.32
N ALA A 3 7.50 15.98 -11.27
CA ALA A 3 7.94 15.50 -9.96
C ALA A 3 6.96 14.43 -9.45
N ILE A 4 7.49 13.38 -8.79
CA ILE A 4 6.68 12.35 -8.14
C ILE A 4 6.43 12.81 -6.71
N GLU A 5 5.15 12.96 -6.37
CA GLU A 5 4.70 13.31 -5.03
C GLU A 5 4.13 12.08 -4.35
N ILE A 6 4.64 11.74 -3.16
CA ILE A 6 4.10 10.66 -2.35
C ILE A 6 3.27 11.25 -1.21
N SER A 7 2.05 10.76 -1.03
CA SER A 7 1.18 11.10 0.09
C SER A 7 0.67 9.85 0.79
N GLU A 8 0.70 9.85 2.11
CA GLU A 8 -0.07 8.91 2.91
C GLU A 8 -1.58 9.18 2.75
N VAL A 9 -2.37 8.12 2.61
CA VAL A 9 -3.83 8.15 2.52
C VAL A 9 -4.41 8.43 3.91
N LYS A 10 -5.13 9.54 4.07
CA LYS A 10 -5.71 9.95 5.36
C LYS A 10 -7.22 10.11 5.34
N THR A 11 -7.80 10.24 4.14
CA THR A 11 -9.23 10.48 3.96
C THR A 11 -9.92 9.28 3.31
N ARG A 12 -11.24 9.20 3.50
CA ARG A 12 -12.08 8.21 2.82
C ARG A 12 -11.99 8.32 1.29
N GLY A 13 -11.89 9.54 0.76
CA GLY A 13 -11.74 9.78 -0.68
C GLY A 13 -10.41 9.25 -1.23
N GLU A 14 -9.31 9.50 -0.52
CA GLU A 14 -8.00 8.93 -0.89
C GLU A 14 -7.96 7.41 -0.78
N ARG A 15 -8.62 6.83 0.24
CA ARG A 15 -8.72 5.38 0.37
C ARG A 15 -9.53 4.77 -0.79
N ASP A 16 -10.62 5.40 -1.19
CA ASP A 16 -11.39 4.97 -2.35
C ASP A 16 -10.55 5.09 -3.65
N ALA A 17 -9.72 6.13 -3.78
CA ALA A 17 -8.80 6.26 -4.91
C ALA A 17 -7.70 5.19 -4.90
N PHE A 18 -7.12 4.89 -3.74
CA PHE A 18 -6.17 3.80 -3.54
C PHE A 18 -6.76 2.45 -3.94
N ILE A 19 -7.98 2.15 -3.50
CA ILE A 19 -8.67 0.89 -3.86
C ILE A 19 -8.90 0.81 -5.36
N LYS A 20 -9.34 1.89 -6.00
CA LYS A 20 -9.76 1.90 -7.41
C LYS A 20 -8.60 2.01 -8.41
N PHE A 21 -7.41 2.43 -8.00
CA PHE A 21 -6.29 2.62 -8.92
C PHE A 21 -5.98 1.42 -9.87
N PRO A 22 -6.05 0.15 -9.44
CA PRO A 22 -5.90 -1.00 -10.35
C PRO A 22 -6.89 -1.00 -11.52
N TRP A 23 -8.12 -0.53 -11.29
CA TRP A 23 -9.14 -0.40 -12.35
C TRP A 23 -8.75 0.65 -13.39
N GLU A 24 -7.84 1.57 -13.07
CA GLU A 24 -7.34 2.55 -14.02
C GLU A 24 -6.17 1.98 -14.83
N ILE A 25 -5.21 1.31 -14.17
CA ILE A 25 -3.99 0.85 -14.85
C ILE A 25 -4.15 -0.47 -15.61
N TYR A 26 -5.08 -1.33 -15.18
CA TYR A 26 -5.35 -2.62 -15.83
C TYR A 26 -6.63 -2.59 -16.68
N ARG A 27 -7.21 -1.40 -16.92
CA ARG A 27 -8.49 -1.23 -17.63
C ARG A 27 -8.55 -1.89 -19.01
N ASP A 28 -7.39 -1.97 -19.68
CA ASP A 28 -7.24 -2.51 -21.03
C ASP A 28 -6.54 -3.89 -21.03
N ASP A 29 -6.30 -4.48 -19.85
CA ASP A 29 -5.73 -5.83 -19.70
C ASP A 29 -6.85 -6.88 -19.70
N PRO A 30 -6.97 -7.72 -20.76
CA PRO A 30 -8.02 -8.72 -20.85
C PRO A 30 -7.85 -9.89 -19.87
N ALA A 31 -6.67 -10.06 -19.28
CA ALA A 31 -6.39 -11.11 -18.30
C ALA A 31 -6.63 -10.65 -16.85
N TRP A 32 -6.86 -9.36 -16.63
CA TRP A 32 -7.03 -8.82 -15.29
C TRP A 32 -8.43 -9.10 -14.74
N VAL A 33 -8.47 -9.71 -13.55
CA VAL A 33 -9.70 -9.99 -12.82
C VAL A 33 -9.82 -9.02 -11.64
N PRO A 34 -10.73 -8.04 -11.67
CA PRO A 34 -10.86 -7.06 -10.60
C PRO A 34 -11.39 -7.70 -9.31
N PRO A 35 -10.78 -7.42 -8.13
CA PRO A 35 -11.34 -7.86 -6.85
C PRO A 35 -12.64 -7.11 -6.53
N LEU A 36 -13.46 -7.62 -5.61
CA LEU A 36 -14.67 -6.89 -5.22
C LEU A 36 -14.31 -5.62 -4.44
N ILE A 37 -14.80 -4.46 -4.90
CA ILE A 37 -14.54 -3.17 -4.23
C ILE A 37 -14.99 -3.20 -2.77
N LEU A 38 -16.14 -3.85 -2.48
CA LEU A 38 -16.66 -3.97 -1.13
C LEU A 38 -15.71 -4.74 -0.21
N GLU A 39 -15.15 -5.85 -0.70
CA GLU A 39 -14.19 -6.66 0.04
C GLU A 39 -12.92 -5.86 0.35
N ARG A 40 -12.37 -5.14 -0.64
CA ARG A 40 -11.19 -4.28 -0.43
C ARG A 40 -11.46 -3.13 0.56
N LYS A 41 -12.69 -2.60 0.57
CA LYS A 41 -13.11 -1.58 1.56
C LYS A 41 -13.17 -2.14 2.97
N GLU A 42 -13.67 -3.36 3.15
CA GLU A 42 -13.71 -4.02 4.46
C GLU A 42 -12.31 -4.46 4.92
N PHE A 43 -11.47 -4.97 4.01
CA PHE A 43 -10.06 -5.32 4.30
C PHE A 43 -9.27 -4.12 4.83
N LEU A 44 -9.44 -2.94 4.24
CA LEU A 44 -8.78 -1.70 4.65
C LEU A 44 -9.55 -0.91 5.72
N ASN A 45 -10.60 -1.49 6.31
CA ASN A 45 -11.38 -0.84 7.35
C ASN A 45 -10.74 -1.05 8.72
N ARG A 46 -10.05 -0.02 9.19
CA ARG A 46 -9.38 0.00 10.50
C ARG A 46 -10.30 -0.25 11.70
N GLU A 47 -11.58 0.06 11.58
CA GLU A 47 -12.55 -0.11 12.68
C GLU A 47 -13.14 -1.53 12.71
N LYS A 48 -13.03 -2.30 11.62
CA LYS A 48 -13.70 -3.59 11.48
C LYS A 48 -12.75 -4.77 11.30
N HIS A 49 -11.60 -4.56 10.66
CA HIS A 49 -10.73 -5.66 10.28
C HIS A 49 -9.84 -6.07 11.48
N PRO A 50 -9.88 -7.35 11.93
CA PRO A 50 -9.22 -7.79 13.17
C PRO A 50 -7.71 -7.54 13.23
N PHE A 51 -7.03 -7.49 12.08
CA PHE A 51 -5.62 -7.13 12.01
C PHE A 51 -5.28 -5.84 12.78
N PHE A 52 -6.16 -4.83 12.74
CA PHE A 52 -5.91 -3.54 13.38
C PHE A 52 -6.09 -3.55 14.90
N GLU A 53 -6.47 -4.68 15.50
CA GLU A 53 -6.46 -4.86 16.96
C GLU A 53 -5.03 -4.98 17.51
N HIS A 54 -4.07 -5.41 16.69
CA HIS A 54 -2.67 -5.62 17.09
C HIS A 54 -1.64 -5.05 16.11
N GLY A 55 -1.96 -5.00 14.82
CA GLY A 55 -1.13 -4.48 13.75
C GLY A 55 -1.52 -3.07 13.32
N ASP A 56 -0.70 -2.50 12.45
CA ASP A 56 -0.94 -1.20 11.84
C ASP A 56 -0.59 -1.25 10.36
N ALA A 57 -1.20 -0.38 9.56
CA ALA A 57 -0.87 -0.23 8.16
C ALA A 57 -1.01 1.21 7.68
N ALA A 58 -0.12 1.62 6.79
CA ALA A 58 -0.20 2.86 6.04
C ALA A 58 -0.33 2.57 4.55
N LEU A 59 -1.17 3.37 3.89
CA LEU A 59 -1.38 3.32 2.45
C LEU A 59 -0.78 4.57 1.84
N PHE A 60 -0.05 4.42 0.73
CA PHE A 60 0.59 5.53 0.03
C PHE A 60 0.12 5.58 -1.41
N LEU A 61 -0.08 6.81 -1.90
CA LEU A 61 -0.35 7.12 -3.30
C LEU A 61 0.82 7.91 -3.87
N ALA A 62 1.26 7.53 -5.07
CA ALA A 62 2.17 8.33 -5.88
C ALA A 62 1.37 9.15 -6.89
N ARG A 63 1.71 10.44 -7.02
CA ARG A 63 1.13 11.33 -8.03
C ARG A 63 2.20 11.97 -8.90
N ALA A 64 1.91 12.11 -10.19
CA ALA A 64 2.73 12.86 -11.14
C ALA A 64 1.83 13.79 -11.96
N GLY A 65 2.04 15.10 -11.83
CA GLY A 65 1.17 16.10 -12.48
C GLY A 65 -0.30 15.98 -12.06
N GLY A 66 -0.56 15.72 -10.78
CA GLY A 66 -1.91 15.60 -10.22
C GLY A 66 -2.62 14.27 -10.48
N LYS A 67 -2.08 13.40 -11.34
CA LYS A 67 -2.63 12.07 -11.62
C LYS A 67 -2.00 11.03 -10.71
N ILE A 68 -2.80 10.09 -10.22
CA ILE A 68 -2.27 8.92 -9.49
C ILE A 68 -1.52 8.03 -10.47
N VAL A 69 -0.30 7.65 -10.11
CA VAL A 69 0.59 6.82 -10.93
C VAL A 69 1.08 5.58 -10.20
N GLY A 70 0.70 5.41 -8.93
CA GLY A 70 0.96 4.19 -8.20
C GLY A 70 0.44 4.21 -6.78
N ARG A 71 0.48 3.04 -6.14
CA ARG A 71 0.04 2.80 -4.78
C ARG A 71 0.91 1.71 -4.12
N ILE A 72 1.02 1.76 -2.80
CA ILE A 72 1.62 0.70 -1.97
C ILE A 72 1.02 0.73 -0.57
N MET A 73 0.81 -0.43 0.03
CA MET A 73 0.57 -0.57 1.46
C MET A 73 1.86 -0.99 2.17
N ALA A 74 2.12 -0.43 3.34
CA ALA A 74 3.06 -0.95 4.32
C ALA A 74 2.29 -1.39 5.56
N SER A 75 2.62 -2.55 6.13
CA SER A 75 2.00 -3.07 7.34
C SER A 75 3.03 -3.55 8.36
N ASP A 76 2.70 -3.35 9.62
CA ASP A 76 3.48 -3.75 10.78
C ASP A 76 2.64 -4.70 11.64
N ASP A 77 3.15 -5.90 11.89
CA ASP A 77 2.53 -6.88 12.77
C ASP A 77 3.49 -7.25 13.92
N PRO A 78 3.32 -6.64 15.10
CA PRO A 78 4.09 -7.00 16.29
C PRO A 78 3.90 -8.47 16.71
N ASN A 79 2.73 -9.07 16.48
CA ASN A 79 2.45 -10.46 16.85
C ASN A 79 3.22 -11.42 15.95
N TYR A 80 3.26 -11.16 14.64
CA TYR A 80 4.09 -11.92 13.70
C TYR A 80 5.56 -11.88 14.12
N ASN A 81 6.08 -10.68 14.40
CA ASN A 81 7.47 -10.51 14.81
C ASN A 81 7.78 -11.24 16.13
N ALA A 82 6.87 -11.19 17.11
CA ALA A 82 7.02 -11.90 18.38
C ALA A 82 7.01 -13.43 18.21
N LEU A 83 6.08 -13.96 17.41
CA LEU A 83 5.92 -15.39 17.17
C LEU A 83 7.12 -15.98 16.40
N HIS A 84 7.59 -15.26 15.38
CA HIS A 84 8.62 -15.75 14.47
C HIS A 84 10.04 -15.32 14.87
N GLN A 85 10.19 -14.52 15.93
CA GLN A 85 11.46 -13.92 16.35
C GLN A 85 12.14 -13.15 15.21
N THR A 86 11.35 -12.33 14.51
CA THR A 86 11.77 -11.52 13.36
C THR A 86 11.62 -10.02 13.65
N ASN A 87 12.15 -9.18 12.75
CA ASN A 87 11.96 -7.73 12.79
C ASN A 87 11.53 -7.16 11.43
N VAL A 88 10.55 -7.81 10.82
CA VAL A 88 10.08 -7.48 9.47
C VAL A 88 8.86 -6.56 9.53
N GLY A 89 8.84 -5.60 8.61
CA GLY A 89 7.61 -5.01 8.09
C GLY A 89 7.18 -5.71 6.82
N CYS A 90 5.94 -5.51 6.41
CA CYS A 90 5.41 -6.09 5.19
C CYS A 90 4.96 -5.01 4.20
N PHE A 91 5.03 -5.31 2.90
CA PHE A 91 4.37 -4.52 1.86
C PHE A 91 3.33 -5.34 1.11
N GLY A 92 2.36 -4.68 0.51
CA GLY A 92 1.31 -5.31 -0.30
C GLY A 92 0.52 -4.28 -1.08
N LEU A 93 -0.49 -4.72 -1.84
CA LEU A 93 -1.35 -3.85 -2.65
C LEU A 93 -0.52 -2.87 -3.50
N PHE A 94 0.62 -3.34 -4.01
CA PHE A 94 1.55 -2.55 -4.80
C PHE A 94 1.15 -2.58 -6.26
N ASP A 95 0.93 -1.41 -6.84
CA ASP A 95 0.68 -1.24 -8.25
C ASP A 95 1.25 0.10 -8.69
N CYS A 96 1.90 0.17 -9.86
CA CYS A 96 2.30 1.45 -10.45
C CYS A 96 2.31 1.38 -11.97
N VAL A 97 2.34 2.55 -12.60
CA VAL A 97 2.73 2.64 -14.02
C VAL A 97 4.13 2.05 -14.21
N ASN A 98 4.45 1.61 -15.43
CA ASN A 98 5.76 1.03 -15.77
C ASN A 98 6.89 2.09 -15.76
N ASP A 99 7.20 2.61 -14.58
CA ASP A 99 8.24 3.60 -14.31
C ASP A 99 8.97 3.22 -13.00
N PRO A 100 10.25 2.78 -13.10
CA PRO A 100 11.05 2.42 -11.93
C PRO A 100 11.19 3.53 -10.89
N LYS A 101 11.07 4.82 -11.28
CA LYS A 101 11.13 5.95 -10.35
C LYS A 101 9.90 6.01 -9.45
N VAL A 102 8.73 5.68 -9.99
CA VAL A 102 7.48 5.60 -9.22
C VAL A 102 7.55 4.45 -8.23
N ALA A 103 8.00 3.27 -8.68
CA ALA A 103 8.22 2.12 -7.81
C ALA A 103 9.20 2.46 -6.68
N ALA A 104 10.37 3.02 -6.99
CA ALA A 104 11.37 3.40 -6.00
C ALA A 104 10.83 4.40 -4.96
N ALA A 105 10.07 5.41 -5.39
CA ALA A 105 9.48 6.40 -4.50
C ALA A 105 8.42 5.80 -3.55
N LEU A 106 7.61 4.87 -4.04
CA LEU A 106 6.63 4.15 -3.23
C LEU A 106 7.31 3.26 -2.19
N PHE A 107 8.28 2.45 -2.60
CA PHE A 107 9.03 1.58 -1.68
C PHE A 107 9.82 2.38 -0.64
N GLU A 108 10.37 3.55 -1.00
CA GLU A 108 11.04 4.42 -0.02
C GLU A 108 10.06 4.97 1.03
N ALA A 109 8.85 5.36 0.63
CA ALA A 109 7.82 5.82 1.57
C ALA A 109 7.35 4.70 2.51
N ALA A 110 7.10 3.50 1.96
CA ALA A 110 6.76 2.31 2.75
C ALA A 110 7.88 1.96 3.74
N SER A 111 9.12 1.91 3.26
CA SER A 111 10.29 1.60 4.09
C SER A 111 10.54 2.65 5.16
N LYS A 112 10.35 3.94 4.86
CA LYS A 112 10.47 5.02 5.85
C LYS A 112 9.44 4.89 6.97
N TRP A 113 8.21 4.53 6.63
CA TRP A 113 7.15 4.29 7.62
C TRP A 113 7.48 3.09 8.52
N LEU A 114 7.98 2.01 7.94
CA LEU A 114 8.40 0.82 8.68
C LEU A 114 9.63 1.07 9.58
N ARG A 115 10.63 1.80 9.07
CA ARG A 115 11.79 2.24 9.85
C ARG A 115 11.38 3.08 11.06
N ALA A 116 10.39 3.97 10.90
CA ALA A 116 9.86 4.76 12.01
C ALA A 116 9.17 3.90 13.10
N LYS A 117 8.76 2.68 12.77
CA LYS A 117 8.24 1.67 13.70
C LYS A 117 9.30 0.71 14.23
N GLY A 118 10.57 0.87 13.84
CA GLY A 118 11.68 0.05 14.31
C GLY A 118 11.95 -1.22 13.51
N ARG A 119 11.35 -1.38 12.32
CA ARG A 119 11.63 -2.51 11.43
C ARG A 119 12.89 -2.27 10.60
N ASP A 120 13.71 -3.31 10.43
CA ASP A 120 14.96 -3.28 9.67
C ASP A 120 14.85 -4.00 8.32
N GLU A 121 13.87 -4.89 8.17
CA GLU A 121 13.57 -5.63 6.95
C GLU A 121 12.16 -5.35 6.42
N ILE A 122 11.97 -5.51 5.11
CA ILE A 122 10.65 -5.43 4.47
C ILE A 122 10.41 -6.67 3.59
N MET A 123 9.28 -7.33 3.78
CA MET A 123 8.89 -8.57 3.07
C MET A 123 7.56 -8.39 2.33
N GLY A 124 7.36 -9.09 1.22
CA GLY A 124 6.07 -9.06 0.52
C GLY A 124 6.14 -9.54 -0.94
N PRO A 125 5.05 -9.40 -1.71
CA PRO A 125 3.78 -8.78 -1.29
C PRO A 125 2.96 -9.65 -0.32
N ILE A 126 2.19 -9.01 0.57
CA ILE A 126 1.17 -9.61 1.44
C ILE A 126 -0.13 -8.78 1.32
N ASP A 127 -1.18 -9.34 0.74
CA ASP A 127 -2.41 -8.65 0.33
C ASP A 127 -3.67 -9.53 0.20
#